data_AF-A0A1H5HA49-F1
#
_entry.id   AF-A0A1H5HA49-F1
#
_cell.length_a   1.000
_cell.length_b   1.000
_cell.length_c   1.000
_cell.angle_alpha   90.00
_cell.angle_beta   90.00
_cell.angle_gamma   90.00
#
_symmetry.space_group_name_H-M   'P 1'
#
loop_
_entity.id
_entity.type
_entity.pdbx_description
1 polymer ?
#
loop_
_entity_poly.entity_id
_entity_poly.type
_entity_poly.pdbx_seq_one_letter_code
_entity_poly.pdbx_strand_id
1 'polypeptide(L)'
;MTKNERENYHLDVTRLSIDELLVELSQRPTECIILQCTSNRRIDIGSLCYLERDYKTKKIPKPVGTRSLSIIRSALIREWCVENISRCKTESSGETLFTNAEEFANFANWCDDGEHSDFHSGEQQYKNALDAYTQHLVISMQSENGIQTLRGNRLQSAAIKNATLFFPNSTINFLNDLPIIFHSAGDKTKGEKTITPSEQEMGEYLASCQYMFDGLTDFVLKGLPFPHRMPYRDIEALLLPTEYPISTAAIIANCSKAQNSIAWNYLSGTLRTLNECNVLYPKMPHYVIRAFVEARKNLQKSNDNLRAPKRLWIGNIAQMAFIPLFVANSAINESQLRKLTWSADYEITNSENAGFVVIKGRAGDLEQSFEVKKTFIKHFKKYLKLREYLCGDKTRNLLFLRFTWSKLLESPIATAPVEYFNVRMRFFIDPEFRGLTYRQLRKYKPVYLLSKKYSVSVVAAMIQSSGETTLKYYAEAEEKTAIDEISATLSFIIAILEKESSTDTPSGSCGGGTSSEVETPPDQYEPNCRNFVGCIYCKEFRLHVDEETIRKILSMRYVTAERLNSCSDMDQFQALHGKALERIDTLISDLIKVKPEAKPMIDRIRNEIEQYCMLSPYWEMLYHRLLKLKVIK
;
A
#
# COMPACT_ATOMS: atom_id res chain seq x y z
N MET A 1 -36.68 27.24 12.84
CA MET A 1 -35.53 27.47 13.73
C MET A 1 -34.80 28.73 13.28
N THR A 2 -34.95 29.82 14.01
CA THR A 2 -34.12 31.03 13.85
C THR A 2 -32.66 30.65 14.12
N LYS A 3 -31.78 30.86 13.12
CA LYS A 3 -30.34 30.58 13.18
C LYS A 3 -29.66 31.53 14.17
N ASN A 4 -29.55 31.13 15.43
CA ASN A 4 -28.51 31.69 16.28
C ASN A 4 -27.22 30.92 15.96
N GLU A 5 -26.28 31.57 15.28
CA GLU A 5 -24.95 31.00 15.04
C GLU A 5 -24.23 30.89 16.39
N ARG A 6 -23.87 29.67 16.80
CA ARG A 6 -23.02 29.46 17.98
C ARG A 6 -21.58 29.89 17.67
N GLU A 7 -20.86 30.34 18.69
CA GLU A 7 -19.42 30.59 18.58
C GLU A 7 -18.67 29.28 18.26
N ASN A 8 -17.62 29.37 17.45
CA ASN A 8 -16.82 28.21 17.05
C ASN A 8 -15.33 28.53 17.15
N TYR A 9 -14.56 27.57 17.63
CA TYR A 9 -13.13 27.67 17.83
C TYR A 9 -12.42 26.47 17.23
N HIS A 10 -11.47 26.74 16.34
CA HIS A 10 -10.66 25.71 15.71
C HIS A 10 -9.45 25.38 16.59
N LEU A 11 -9.47 24.21 17.22
CA LEU A 11 -8.36 23.71 18.02
C LEU A 11 -7.42 22.88 17.12
N ASP A 12 -6.26 23.47 16.77
CA ASP A 12 -5.27 22.83 15.90
C ASP A 12 -4.28 21.97 16.67
N VAL A 13 -4.63 20.68 16.76
CA VAL A 13 -3.82 19.65 17.42
C VAL A 13 -2.50 19.40 16.69
N THR A 14 -2.34 19.83 15.44
CA THR A 14 -1.07 19.66 14.72
C THR A 14 -0.04 20.73 15.05
N ARG A 15 -0.51 21.92 15.45
CA ARG A 15 0.33 23.10 15.66
C ARG A 15 0.72 23.32 17.12
N LEU A 16 -0.23 23.13 18.04
CA LEU A 16 -0.05 23.47 19.45
C LEU A 16 0.65 22.35 20.24
N SER A 17 1.39 22.70 21.29
CA SER A 17 1.96 21.75 22.25
C SER A 17 0.85 21.11 23.10
N ILE A 18 1.17 20.07 23.88
CA ILE A 18 0.17 19.44 24.76
C ILE A 18 -0.33 20.43 25.82
N ASP A 19 0.58 21.20 26.43
CA ASP A 19 0.24 22.18 27.47
C ASP A 19 -0.62 23.31 26.91
N GLU A 20 -0.27 23.83 25.71
CA GLU A 20 -1.06 24.84 25.01
C GLU A 20 -2.46 24.32 24.69
N LEU A 21 -2.59 23.06 24.26
CA LEU A 21 -3.89 22.45 23.97
C LEU A 21 -4.74 22.31 25.22
N LEU A 22 -4.17 21.87 26.34
CA LEU A 22 -4.89 21.73 27.60
C LEU A 22 -5.33 23.10 28.15
N VAL A 23 -4.49 24.13 28.01
CA VAL A 23 -4.84 25.51 28.35
C VAL A 23 -6.00 26.00 27.48
N GLU A 24 -5.91 25.86 26.16
CA GLU A 24 -6.98 26.25 25.24
C GLU A 24 -8.29 25.50 25.50
N LEU A 25 -8.22 24.19 25.78
CA LEU A 25 -9.39 23.43 26.19
C LEU A 25 -10.00 24.04 27.46
N SER A 26 -9.19 24.33 28.49
CA SER A 26 -9.68 24.87 29.77
C SER A 26 -10.35 26.24 29.64
N GLN A 27 -9.87 27.09 28.71
CA GLN A 27 -10.36 28.46 28.53
C GLN A 27 -11.58 28.58 27.62
N ARG A 28 -11.84 27.57 26.77
CA ARG A 28 -12.89 27.62 25.75
C ARG A 28 -14.05 26.71 26.13
N PRO A 29 -15.32 27.13 25.96
CA PRO A 29 -16.47 26.24 26.12
C PRO A 29 -16.40 25.03 25.17
N THR A 30 -16.77 23.84 25.65
CA THR A 30 -16.62 22.58 24.90
C THR A 30 -17.47 22.60 23.63
N GLU A 31 -18.65 23.17 23.74
CA GLU A 31 -19.66 23.32 22.70
C GLU A 31 -19.21 24.21 21.54
N CYS A 32 -18.09 24.92 21.67
CA CYS A 32 -17.50 25.72 20.60
C CYS A 32 -16.39 24.98 19.84
N ILE A 33 -15.93 23.81 20.30
CA ILE A 33 -14.70 23.20 19.80
C ILE A 33 -14.89 22.50 18.45
N ILE A 34 -14.06 22.87 17.47
CA ILE A 34 -13.83 22.14 16.23
C ILE A 34 -12.39 21.62 16.25
N LEU A 35 -12.22 20.31 16.30
CA LEU A 35 -10.91 19.68 16.31
C LEU A 35 -10.33 19.65 14.89
N GLN A 36 -9.18 20.28 14.70
CA GLN A 36 -8.37 20.13 13.50
C GLN A 36 -7.31 19.06 13.75
N CYS A 37 -7.62 17.81 13.38
CA CYS A 37 -6.83 16.63 13.73
C CYS A 37 -5.61 16.44 12.80
N THR A 38 -5.73 16.78 11.52
CA THR A 38 -4.61 16.77 10.55
C THR A 38 -4.72 17.97 9.62
N SER A 39 -3.76 18.18 8.70
CA SER A 39 -3.79 19.29 7.72
C SER A 39 -5.05 19.35 6.84
N ASN A 40 -5.80 18.25 6.72
CA ASN A 40 -6.97 18.11 5.85
C ASN A 40 -8.17 17.44 6.52
N ARG A 41 -8.07 17.06 7.80
CA ARG A 41 -9.15 16.42 8.56
C ARG A 41 -9.51 17.30 9.75
N ARG A 42 -10.80 17.61 9.86
CA ARG A 42 -11.39 18.35 10.97
C ARG A 42 -12.77 17.80 11.30
N ILE A 43 -13.14 17.87 12.56
CA ILE A 43 -14.44 17.40 13.06
C ILE A 43 -14.99 18.37 14.09
N ASP A 44 -16.28 18.64 13.98
CA ASP A 44 -17.01 19.51 14.90
C ASP A 44 -17.48 18.70 16.11
N ILE A 45 -16.55 18.42 17.03
CA ILE A 45 -16.82 17.63 18.23
C ILE A 45 -17.77 18.37 19.19
N GLY A 46 -17.68 19.70 19.25
CA GLY A 46 -18.53 20.54 20.09
C GLY A 46 -20.00 20.41 19.73
N SER A 47 -20.34 20.06 18.49
CA SER A 47 -21.74 19.81 18.09
C SER A 47 -22.42 18.71 18.91
N LEU A 48 -21.66 17.74 19.43
CA LEU A 48 -22.18 16.65 20.26
C LEU A 48 -22.71 17.14 21.62
N CYS A 49 -22.36 18.37 22.05
CA CYS A 49 -22.85 18.97 23.28
C CYS A 49 -24.35 19.32 23.21
N TYR A 50 -24.94 19.34 22.01
CA TYR A 50 -26.34 19.69 21.77
C TYR A 50 -27.19 18.45 21.49
N LEU A 51 -28.39 18.41 22.07
CA LEU A 51 -29.38 17.35 21.82
C LEU A 51 -30.04 17.53 20.44
N GLU A 52 -30.28 18.77 20.01
CA GLU A 52 -30.79 19.08 18.68
C GLU A 52 -29.64 19.51 17.75
N ARG A 53 -29.25 18.67 16.80
CA ARG A 53 -28.23 19.00 15.78
C ARG A 53 -28.52 18.38 14.42
N ASP A 54 -28.17 19.10 13.36
CA ASP A 54 -28.11 18.53 12.01
C ASP A 54 -26.71 17.96 11.78
N TYR A 55 -26.54 16.67 12.08
CA TYR A 55 -25.29 15.97 11.83
C TYR A 55 -25.20 15.41 10.39
N LYS A 56 -26.32 15.34 9.64
CA LYS A 56 -26.40 14.80 8.27
C LYS A 56 -25.80 15.75 7.22
N THR A 57 -25.80 17.05 7.48
CA THR A 57 -25.14 18.02 6.61
C THR A 57 -23.61 17.87 6.59
N LYS A 58 -22.97 18.15 5.45
CA LYS A 58 -21.50 18.19 5.33
C LYS A 58 -20.88 19.50 5.84
N LYS A 59 -21.70 20.45 6.31
CA LYS A 59 -21.23 21.75 6.83
C LYS A 59 -20.42 21.58 8.11
N ILE A 60 -19.42 22.44 8.26
CA ILE A 60 -18.65 22.64 9.49
C ILE A 60 -18.57 24.16 9.68
N PRO A 61 -19.08 24.72 10.79
CA PRO A 61 -19.73 24.02 11.90
C PRO A 61 -21.08 23.36 11.52
N LYS A 62 -21.45 22.34 12.27
CA LYS A 62 -22.76 21.67 12.22
C LYS A 62 -23.84 22.62 12.77
N PRO A 63 -25.00 22.75 12.11
CA PRO A 63 -26.14 23.48 12.66
C PRO A 63 -26.66 22.79 13.93
N VAL A 64 -26.93 23.59 14.97
CA VAL A 64 -27.44 23.11 16.27
C VAL A 64 -28.61 23.97 16.75
N GLY A 65 -29.50 23.39 17.53
CA GLY A 65 -30.50 24.13 18.31
C GLY A 65 -29.85 24.67 19.57
N THR A 66 -29.53 25.96 19.62
CA THR A 66 -28.73 26.54 20.74
C THR A 66 -29.36 26.37 22.12
N ARG A 67 -30.70 26.21 22.20
CA ARG A 67 -31.43 25.93 23.45
C ARG A 67 -31.32 24.49 23.94
N SER A 68 -30.78 23.58 23.11
CA SER A 68 -30.65 22.16 23.40
C SER A 68 -29.28 21.78 23.99
N LEU A 69 -28.50 22.77 24.44
CA LEU A 69 -27.19 22.56 25.04
C LEU A 69 -27.33 21.72 26.32
N SER A 70 -26.62 20.58 26.38
CA SER A 70 -26.52 19.74 27.58
C SER A 70 -25.17 19.98 28.27
N ILE A 71 -25.23 20.52 29.49
CA ILE A 71 -24.04 20.75 30.32
C ILE A 71 -23.36 19.42 30.66
N ILE A 72 -24.16 18.38 30.92
CA ILE A 72 -23.66 17.02 31.20
C ILE A 72 -22.88 16.48 30.01
N ARG A 73 -23.41 16.59 28.77
CA ARG A 73 -22.65 16.19 27.56
C ARG A 73 -21.38 17.01 27.41
N SER A 74 -21.46 18.32 27.65
CA SER A 74 -20.31 19.23 27.50
C SER A 74 -19.16 18.86 28.43
N ALA A 75 -19.45 18.37 29.64
CA ALA A 75 -18.45 17.84 30.56
C ALA A 75 -17.84 16.52 30.06
N LEU A 76 -18.66 15.55 29.65
CA LEU A 76 -18.15 14.26 29.13
C LEU A 76 -17.31 14.42 27.85
N ILE A 77 -17.74 15.28 26.93
CA ILE A 77 -17.01 15.56 25.68
C ILE A 77 -15.69 16.28 25.98
N ARG A 78 -15.63 17.08 27.04
CA ARG A 78 -14.38 17.72 27.49
C ARG A 78 -13.39 16.68 27.97
N GLU A 79 -13.81 15.76 28.84
CA GLU A 79 -12.97 14.64 29.29
C GLU A 79 -12.51 13.78 28.10
N TRP A 80 -13.42 13.54 27.14
CA TRP A 80 -13.08 12.87 25.88
C TRP A 80 -11.96 13.58 25.12
N CYS A 81 -12.07 14.92 24.98
CA CYS A 81 -11.08 15.73 24.28
C CYS A 81 -9.74 15.69 25.01
N VAL A 82 -9.72 15.87 26.34
CA VAL A 82 -8.49 15.84 27.15
C VAL A 82 -7.76 14.51 26.96
N GLU A 83 -8.44 13.38 27.12
CA GLU A 83 -7.84 12.05 27.01
C GLU A 83 -7.32 11.77 25.59
N ASN A 84 -8.16 12.00 24.56
CA ASN A 84 -7.79 11.64 23.19
C ASN A 84 -6.76 12.60 22.57
N ILE A 85 -6.76 13.88 22.96
CA ILE A 85 -5.73 14.83 22.53
C ILE A 85 -4.41 14.49 23.21
N SER A 86 -4.42 14.15 24.50
CA SER A 86 -3.21 13.72 25.21
C SER A 86 -2.60 12.48 24.56
N ARG A 87 -3.42 11.45 24.29
CA ARG A 87 -2.99 10.26 23.54
C ARG A 87 -2.49 10.58 22.13
N CYS A 88 -3.08 11.56 21.45
CA CYS A 88 -2.61 12.00 20.13
C CYS A 88 -1.22 12.64 20.17
N LYS A 89 -0.81 13.21 21.31
CA LYS A 89 0.50 13.83 21.49
C LYS A 89 1.55 12.87 22.02
N THR A 90 1.16 11.84 22.77
CA THR A 90 2.09 10.90 23.40
C THR A 90 2.25 9.59 22.64
N GLU A 91 1.15 8.99 22.17
CA GLU A 91 1.10 7.57 21.79
C GLU A 91 0.55 7.31 20.39
N SER A 92 -0.19 8.27 19.81
CA SER A 92 -0.97 8.05 18.59
C SER A 92 -0.88 9.21 17.60
N SER A 93 -1.63 9.13 16.50
CA SER A 93 -1.56 10.10 15.41
C SER A 93 -2.84 10.95 15.33
N GLY A 94 -2.74 12.11 14.68
CA GLY A 94 -3.91 12.93 14.36
C GLY A 94 -4.97 12.21 13.51
N GLU A 95 -4.58 11.21 12.70
CA GLU A 95 -5.56 10.38 11.97
C GLU A 95 -6.31 9.43 12.92
N THR A 96 -5.62 8.91 13.94
CA THR A 96 -6.21 8.11 15.02
C THR A 96 -7.20 8.96 15.82
N LEU A 97 -6.83 10.19 16.19
CA LEU A 97 -7.72 11.14 16.86
C LEU A 97 -8.99 11.41 16.04
N PHE A 98 -8.83 11.68 14.74
CA PHE A 98 -9.96 11.90 13.84
C PHE A 98 -10.88 10.66 13.76
N THR A 99 -10.29 9.47 13.65
CA THR A 99 -11.02 8.20 13.58
C THR A 99 -11.83 7.96 14.86
N ASN A 100 -11.20 8.12 16.03
CA ASN A 100 -11.88 7.99 17.32
C ASN A 100 -13.02 9.00 17.47
N ALA A 101 -12.81 10.24 17.02
CA ALA A 101 -13.84 11.29 17.06
C ALA A 101 -15.02 10.96 16.14
N GLU A 102 -14.77 10.43 14.93
CA GLU A 102 -15.82 9.94 14.04
C GLU A 102 -16.57 8.76 14.64
N GLU A 103 -15.88 7.80 15.24
CA GLU A 103 -16.50 6.63 15.88
C GLU A 103 -17.38 7.03 17.07
N PHE A 104 -16.91 7.96 17.91
CA PHE A 104 -17.73 8.54 18.96
C PHE A 104 -18.95 9.29 18.43
N ALA A 105 -18.75 10.15 17.41
CA ALA A 105 -19.86 10.86 16.79
C ALA A 105 -20.89 9.90 16.17
N ASN A 106 -20.47 8.78 15.59
CA ASN A 106 -21.38 7.77 15.06
C ASN A 106 -22.23 7.12 16.16
N PHE A 107 -21.63 6.77 17.30
CA PHE A 107 -22.38 6.27 18.45
C PHE A 107 -23.40 7.29 18.96
N ALA A 108 -22.96 8.54 19.20
CA ALA A 108 -23.83 9.60 19.69
C ALA A 108 -24.97 9.94 18.72
N ASN A 109 -24.70 9.97 17.40
CA ASN A 109 -25.74 10.19 16.40
C ASN A 109 -26.76 9.05 16.37
N TRP A 110 -26.31 7.80 16.51
CA TRP A 110 -27.21 6.66 16.58
C TRP A 110 -28.09 6.71 17.83
N CYS A 111 -27.52 7.06 18.98
CA CYS A 111 -28.27 7.24 20.22
C CYS A 111 -29.35 8.33 20.09
N ASP A 112 -29.02 9.45 19.42
CA ASP A 112 -29.91 10.59 19.24
C ASP A 112 -31.02 10.35 18.21
N ASP A 113 -30.79 9.49 17.21
CA ASP A 113 -31.83 9.05 16.28
C ASP A 113 -32.80 8.04 16.91
N GLY A 114 -32.35 7.32 17.93
CA GLY A 114 -33.11 6.30 18.64
C GLY A 114 -33.69 6.79 19.97
N GLU A 115 -34.06 5.85 20.82
CA GLU A 115 -34.62 6.11 22.16
C GLU A 115 -33.54 6.25 23.25
N HIS A 116 -32.31 6.59 22.85
CA HIS A 116 -31.12 6.61 23.73
C HIS A 116 -30.44 7.98 23.78
N SER A 117 -31.13 9.07 23.44
CA SER A 117 -30.57 10.43 23.49
C SER A 117 -30.11 10.85 24.90
N ASP A 118 -30.57 10.17 25.94
CA ASP A 118 -30.17 10.37 27.33
C ASP A 118 -28.98 9.48 27.77
N PHE A 119 -28.25 8.84 26.85
CA PHE A 119 -27.12 7.93 27.16
C PHE A 119 -26.05 8.53 28.11
N HIS A 120 -25.99 9.85 28.22
CA HIS A 120 -25.04 10.62 29.02
C HIS A 120 -25.55 10.93 30.43
N SER A 121 -26.82 10.67 30.72
CA SER A 121 -27.49 11.03 31.98
C SER A 121 -27.10 10.13 33.15
N GLY A 122 -26.45 8.99 32.89
CA GLY A 122 -26.00 8.07 33.92
C GLY A 122 -25.39 6.79 33.35
N GLU A 123 -24.71 6.04 34.21
CA GLU A 123 -24.04 4.78 33.87
C GLU A 123 -25.02 3.72 33.34
N GLN A 124 -26.24 3.63 33.90
CA GLN A 124 -27.25 2.66 33.46
C GLN A 124 -27.83 3.03 32.08
N GLN A 125 -28.10 4.31 31.83
CA GLN A 125 -28.56 4.81 30.53
C GLN A 125 -27.50 4.54 29.46
N TYR A 126 -26.23 4.77 29.79
CA TYR A 126 -25.13 4.44 28.89
C TYR A 126 -25.05 2.95 28.59
N LYS A 127 -25.18 2.09 29.63
CA LYS A 127 -25.18 0.63 29.45
C LYS A 127 -26.31 0.17 28.53
N ASN A 128 -27.54 0.66 28.76
CA ASN A 128 -28.69 0.32 27.92
C ASN A 128 -28.46 0.75 26.46
N ALA A 129 -27.91 1.95 26.25
CA ALA A 129 -27.56 2.44 24.92
C ALA A 129 -26.46 1.61 24.25
N LEU A 130 -25.45 1.19 25.01
CA LEU A 130 -24.33 0.36 24.53
C LEU A 130 -24.81 -1.04 24.12
N ASP A 131 -25.72 -1.63 24.88
CA ASP A 131 -26.30 -2.95 24.61
C ASP A 131 -27.12 -2.91 23.32
N ALA A 132 -28.03 -1.94 23.22
CA ALA A 132 -28.85 -1.74 22.04
C ALA A 132 -28.00 -1.38 20.81
N TYR A 133 -26.96 -0.56 20.98
CA TYR A 133 -26.03 -0.23 19.90
C TYR A 133 -25.27 -1.45 19.40
N THR A 134 -24.81 -2.29 20.32
CA THR A 134 -24.12 -3.53 19.97
C THR A 134 -25.03 -4.47 19.18
N GLN A 135 -26.27 -4.66 19.60
CA GLN A 135 -27.25 -5.45 18.86
C GLN A 135 -27.49 -4.88 17.46
N HIS A 136 -27.63 -3.56 17.34
CA HIS A 136 -27.72 -2.88 16.06
C HIS A 136 -26.50 -3.13 15.17
N LEU A 137 -25.27 -3.10 15.71
CA LEU A 137 -24.07 -3.43 14.96
C LEU A 137 -24.06 -4.90 14.49
N VAL A 138 -24.48 -5.83 15.34
CA VAL A 138 -24.60 -7.26 14.99
C VAL A 138 -25.58 -7.47 13.84
N ILE A 139 -26.77 -6.89 13.92
CA ILE A 139 -27.78 -6.96 12.85
C ILE A 139 -27.26 -6.29 11.56
N SER A 140 -26.60 -5.14 11.71
CA SER A 140 -26.00 -4.42 10.58
C SER A 140 -24.91 -5.23 9.88
N MET A 141 -24.18 -6.11 10.58
CA MET A 141 -23.18 -6.99 9.97
C MET A 141 -23.79 -8.17 9.20
N GLN A 142 -25.01 -8.58 9.57
CA GLN A 142 -25.72 -9.70 8.93
C GLN A 142 -26.48 -9.29 7.66
N SER A 143 -26.59 -7.99 7.40
CA SER A 143 -27.29 -7.46 6.22
C SER A 143 -26.44 -7.57 4.94
N GLU A 144 -27.06 -7.79 3.79
CA GLU A 144 -26.37 -8.02 2.49
C GLU A 144 -25.47 -6.84 2.05
N ASN A 145 -25.83 -5.61 2.45
CA ASN A 145 -25.01 -4.39 2.28
C ASN A 145 -24.54 -3.82 3.63
N GLY A 146 -24.30 -4.72 4.58
CA GLY A 146 -23.98 -4.43 5.96
C GLY A 146 -22.59 -3.86 6.22
N ILE A 147 -22.32 -3.50 7.48
CA ILE A 147 -20.98 -3.07 7.90
C ILE A 147 -20.04 -4.27 8.00
N GLN A 148 -18.76 -4.08 7.67
CA GLN A 148 -17.74 -5.12 7.83
C GLN A 148 -17.43 -5.38 9.31
N THR A 149 -17.05 -6.62 9.67
CA THR A 149 -16.71 -7.04 11.04
C THR A 149 -15.67 -6.14 11.69
N LEU A 150 -14.61 -5.74 10.95
CA LEU A 150 -13.60 -4.81 11.46
C LEU A 150 -14.20 -3.45 11.84
N ARG A 151 -15.14 -2.94 11.03
CA ARG A 151 -15.81 -1.66 11.32
C ARG A 151 -16.74 -1.81 12.51
N GLY A 152 -17.49 -2.92 12.61
CA GLY A 152 -18.32 -3.24 13.78
C GLY A 152 -17.50 -3.32 15.07
N ASN A 153 -16.39 -4.07 15.06
CA ASN A 153 -15.45 -4.17 16.18
C ASN A 153 -14.93 -2.79 16.62
N ARG A 154 -14.52 -1.93 15.68
CA ARG A 154 -14.03 -0.59 16.00
C ARG A 154 -15.10 0.30 16.64
N LEU A 155 -16.29 0.34 16.03
CA LEU A 155 -17.42 1.12 16.56
C LEU A 155 -17.80 0.68 17.98
N GLN A 156 -17.90 -0.62 18.22
CA GLN A 156 -18.18 -1.16 19.55
C GLN A 156 -17.04 -0.85 20.54
N SER A 157 -15.79 -1.07 20.13
CA SER A 157 -14.63 -0.80 20.98
C SER A 157 -14.53 0.67 21.39
N ALA A 158 -14.85 1.59 20.49
CA ALA A 158 -14.89 3.03 20.79
C ALA A 158 -15.99 3.35 21.82
N ALA A 159 -17.20 2.81 21.64
CA ALA A 159 -18.30 3.02 22.57
C ALA A 159 -18.01 2.45 23.97
N ILE A 160 -17.39 1.26 24.06
CA ILE A 160 -16.94 0.66 25.33
C ILE A 160 -15.89 1.53 26.01
N LYS A 161 -14.85 1.96 25.28
CA LYS A 161 -13.78 2.81 25.84
C LYS A 161 -14.33 4.13 26.38
N ASN A 162 -15.27 4.74 25.65
CA ASN A 162 -15.94 5.95 26.09
C ASN A 162 -16.77 5.72 27.36
N ALA A 163 -17.37 4.55 27.55
CA ALA A 163 -18.09 4.21 28.79
C ALA A 163 -17.17 4.30 30.01
N THR A 164 -15.99 3.66 29.93
CA THR A 164 -14.99 3.68 31.00
C THR A 164 -14.44 5.08 31.24
N LEU A 165 -14.29 5.88 30.18
CA LEU A 165 -13.84 7.26 30.30
C LEU A 165 -14.90 8.17 30.97
N PHE A 166 -16.17 8.00 30.63
CA PHE A 166 -17.26 8.84 31.13
C PHE A 166 -17.68 8.46 32.56
N PHE A 167 -17.54 7.19 32.92
CA PHE A 167 -17.93 6.67 34.23
C PHE A 167 -16.79 5.84 34.86
N PRO A 168 -15.64 6.47 35.19
CA PRO A 168 -14.46 5.76 35.69
C PRO A 168 -14.69 5.09 37.06
N ASN A 169 -15.64 5.60 37.85
CA ASN A 169 -16.00 5.07 39.16
C ASN A 169 -17.25 4.18 39.13
N SER A 170 -17.70 3.75 37.94
CA SER A 170 -18.90 2.93 37.80
C SER A 170 -18.70 1.56 38.45
N THR A 171 -19.75 1.07 39.12
CA THR A 171 -19.81 -0.33 39.56
C THR A 171 -20.40 -1.25 38.48
N ILE A 172 -20.98 -0.67 37.42
CA ILE A 172 -21.53 -1.41 36.28
C ILE A 172 -20.38 -1.91 35.41
N ASN A 173 -20.34 -3.22 35.18
CA ASN A 173 -19.45 -3.79 34.17
C ASN A 173 -20.06 -3.59 32.77
N PHE A 174 -19.55 -2.61 32.01
CA PHE A 174 -20.00 -2.32 30.65
C PHE A 174 -19.79 -3.48 29.64
N LEU A 175 -19.02 -4.50 30.01
CA LEU A 175 -18.79 -5.69 29.18
C LEU A 175 -19.75 -6.85 29.51
N ASN A 176 -20.39 -6.84 30.67
CA ASN A 176 -21.30 -7.92 31.05
C ASN A 176 -22.50 -7.98 30.08
N ASP A 177 -22.85 -9.19 29.66
CA ASP A 177 -23.97 -9.49 28.75
C ASP A 177 -23.89 -8.82 27.37
N LEU A 178 -22.70 -8.31 27.01
CA LEU A 178 -22.45 -7.69 25.72
C LEU A 178 -21.85 -8.73 24.76
N PRO A 179 -22.47 -9.02 23.60
CA PRO A 179 -21.83 -9.86 22.59
C PRO A 179 -20.67 -9.09 21.97
N ILE A 180 -19.45 -9.37 22.45
CA ILE A 180 -18.24 -8.72 21.97
C ILE A 180 -18.00 -9.12 20.51
N ILE A 181 -17.94 -8.12 19.64
CA ILE A 181 -17.62 -8.29 18.23
C ILE A 181 -16.12 -8.50 18.16
N PHE A 182 -15.68 -9.75 18.22
CA PHE A 182 -14.28 -10.10 18.06
C PHE A 182 -13.85 -9.96 16.60
N HIS A 183 -12.70 -9.35 16.41
CA HIS A 183 -11.92 -9.49 15.18
C HIS A 183 -10.66 -10.26 15.55
N SER A 184 -10.65 -11.57 15.34
CA SER A 184 -9.45 -12.38 15.53
C SER A 184 -8.36 -11.94 14.55
N ALA A 185 -7.13 -11.75 15.04
CA ALA A 185 -5.99 -11.41 14.18
C ALA A 185 -5.68 -12.48 13.10
N GLY A 186 -6.32 -13.66 13.22
CA GLY A 186 -6.32 -14.74 12.24
C GLY A 186 -7.34 -14.57 11.09
N ASP A 187 -8.36 -13.72 11.23
CA ASP A 187 -9.35 -13.43 10.18
C ASP A 187 -8.82 -12.38 9.16
N LYS A 188 -7.50 -12.44 8.90
CA LYS A 188 -6.79 -11.71 7.83
C LYS A 188 -7.12 -12.23 6.43
N THR A 189 -8.10 -13.11 6.29
CA THR A 189 -8.58 -13.59 5.00
C THR A 189 -9.49 -12.55 4.32
N LYS A 190 -10.04 -11.57 5.06
CA LYS A 190 -10.91 -10.51 4.50
C LYS A 190 -10.29 -9.12 4.37
N GLY A 191 -9.23 -8.81 5.11
CA GLY A 191 -8.42 -7.62 4.85
C GLY A 191 -7.27 -7.99 3.92
N GLU A 192 -7.34 -7.61 2.64
CA GLU A 192 -6.30 -7.91 1.63
C GLU A 192 -4.90 -7.83 2.24
N LYS A 193 -4.29 -9.00 2.50
CA LYS A 193 -2.89 -9.08 2.92
C LYS A 193 -2.10 -8.34 1.84
N THR A 194 -1.30 -7.34 2.22
CA THR A 194 -0.46 -6.65 1.24
C THR A 194 0.56 -7.65 0.70
N ILE A 195 0.29 -8.18 -0.49
CA ILE A 195 1.12 -9.15 -1.19
C ILE A 195 2.45 -8.47 -1.52
N THR A 196 3.55 -9.17 -1.27
CA THR A 196 4.86 -8.67 -1.70
C THR A 196 4.92 -8.78 -3.23
N PRO A 197 5.07 -7.66 -3.96
CA PRO A 197 5.18 -7.72 -5.41
C PRO A 197 6.40 -8.56 -5.83
N SER A 198 6.28 -9.26 -6.93
CA SER A 198 7.40 -9.95 -7.59
C SER A 198 8.46 -8.96 -8.08
N GLU A 199 9.66 -9.46 -8.35
CA GLU A 199 10.73 -8.64 -8.94
C GLU A 199 10.34 -8.10 -10.32
N GLN A 200 9.60 -8.88 -11.12
CA GLN A 200 9.08 -8.45 -12.41
C GLN A 200 8.08 -7.30 -12.27
N GLU A 201 7.06 -7.44 -11.41
CA GLU A 201 6.06 -6.38 -11.18
C GLU A 201 6.71 -5.08 -10.68
N MET A 202 7.69 -5.20 -9.77
CA MET A 202 8.48 -4.05 -9.33
C MET A 202 9.28 -3.43 -10.48
N GLY A 203 9.95 -4.25 -11.28
CA GLY A 203 10.74 -3.81 -12.43
C GLY A 203 9.91 -3.03 -13.44
N GLU A 204 8.76 -3.57 -13.85
CA GLU A 204 7.84 -2.95 -14.80
C GLU A 204 7.29 -1.63 -14.26
N TYR A 205 6.84 -1.60 -13.00
CA TYR A 205 6.28 -0.41 -12.38
C TYR A 205 7.32 0.70 -12.21
N LEU A 206 8.50 0.37 -11.68
CA LEU A 206 9.59 1.35 -11.50
C LEU A 206 10.14 1.83 -12.84
N ALA A 207 10.20 1.00 -13.87
CA ALA A 207 10.58 1.42 -15.22
C ALA A 207 9.62 2.49 -15.76
N SER A 208 8.30 2.28 -15.63
CA SER A 208 7.30 3.30 -16.00
C SER A 208 7.47 4.60 -15.22
N CYS A 209 7.72 4.51 -13.91
CA CYS A 209 8.00 5.69 -13.09
C CYS A 209 9.27 6.42 -13.57
N GLN A 210 10.30 5.68 -13.95
CA GLN A 210 11.58 6.24 -14.43
C GLN A 210 11.42 6.97 -15.76
N TYR A 211 10.74 6.38 -16.75
CA TYR A 211 10.47 7.05 -18.04
C TYR A 211 9.72 8.37 -17.84
N MET A 212 8.67 8.36 -17.00
CA MET A 212 7.88 9.55 -16.70
C MET A 212 8.69 10.60 -15.94
N PHE A 213 9.47 10.18 -14.94
CA PHE A 213 10.32 11.10 -14.19
C PHE A 213 11.36 11.73 -15.10
N ASP A 214 12.09 10.94 -15.88
CA ASP A 214 13.18 11.45 -16.72
C ASP A 214 12.67 12.34 -17.84
N GLY A 215 11.67 11.89 -18.60
CA GLY A 215 11.14 12.62 -19.75
C GLY A 215 10.51 13.95 -19.36
N LEU A 216 9.65 13.96 -18.34
CA LEU A 216 8.99 15.18 -17.89
C LEU A 216 9.95 16.14 -17.19
N THR A 217 10.92 15.63 -16.42
CA THR A 217 11.94 16.47 -15.78
C THR A 217 12.83 17.13 -16.83
N ASP A 218 13.28 16.37 -17.84
CA ASP A 218 14.11 16.91 -18.92
C ASP A 218 13.33 17.95 -19.73
N PHE A 219 12.05 17.70 -20.02
CA PHE A 219 11.18 18.65 -20.71
C PHE A 219 11.12 20.02 -20.00
N VAL A 220 10.88 20.02 -18.68
CA VAL A 220 10.76 21.29 -17.92
C VAL A 220 12.11 21.95 -17.66
N LEU A 221 13.15 21.18 -17.29
CA LEU A 221 14.45 21.75 -16.92
C LEU A 221 15.24 22.25 -18.13
N LYS A 222 15.14 21.56 -19.28
CA LYS A 222 15.78 22.00 -20.53
C LYS A 222 14.96 23.05 -21.28
N GLY A 223 13.78 23.41 -20.77
CA GLY A 223 12.89 24.39 -21.40
C GLY A 223 12.43 24.01 -22.80
N LEU A 224 12.21 22.71 -23.05
CA LEU A 224 11.85 22.22 -24.38
C LEU A 224 10.48 22.80 -24.82
N PRO A 225 10.30 23.15 -26.10
CA PRO A 225 9.08 23.78 -26.56
C PRO A 225 7.95 22.75 -26.66
N PHE A 226 6.72 23.18 -26.37
CA PHE A 226 5.53 22.49 -26.84
C PHE A 226 5.33 22.76 -28.34
N PRO A 227 4.70 21.83 -29.08
CA PRO A 227 4.48 20.41 -28.76
C PRO A 227 5.81 19.66 -28.62
N HIS A 228 5.88 18.68 -27.72
CA HIS A 228 7.09 17.86 -27.53
C HIS A 228 6.75 16.38 -27.47
N ARG A 229 7.61 15.52 -28.01
CA ARG A 229 7.47 14.06 -27.91
C ARG A 229 8.58 13.54 -27.01
N MET A 230 8.22 12.72 -26.04
CA MET A 230 9.16 12.04 -25.16
C MET A 230 8.98 10.52 -25.27
N PRO A 231 10.07 9.75 -25.13
CA PRO A 231 9.97 8.29 -25.12
C PRO A 231 9.29 7.79 -23.85
N TYR A 232 8.45 6.76 -23.99
CA TYR A 232 7.84 6.01 -22.90
C TYR A 232 7.81 4.53 -23.29
N ARG A 233 8.76 3.73 -22.76
CA ARG A 233 8.98 2.35 -23.19
C ARG A 233 9.11 2.28 -24.73
N ASP A 234 8.30 1.45 -25.39
CA ASP A 234 8.32 1.23 -26.85
C ASP A 234 7.41 2.21 -27.61
N ILE A 235 6.84 3.20 -26.92
CA ILE A 235 5.95 4.21 -27.52
C ILE A 235 6.44 5.62 -27.24
N GLU A 236 5.78 6.60 -27.86
CA GLU A 236 5.99 8.01 -27.59
C GLU A 236 4.79 8.63 -26.86
N ALA A 237 5.09 9.50 -25.90
CA ALA A 237 4.11 10.37 -25.26
C ALA A 237 4.24 11.80 -25.79
N LEU A 238 3.13 12.33 -26.30
CA LEU A 238 3.03 13.71 -26.77
C LEU A 238 2.66 14.64 -25.60
N LEU A 239 3.45 15.70 -25.44
CA LEU A 239 3.22 16.77 -24.49
C LEU A 239 2.59 17.98 -25.18
N LEU A 240 1.48 18.46 -24.63
CA LEU A 240 0.71 19.60 -25.16
C LEU A 240 0.29 20.60 -24.08
N PRO A 241 0.09 21.88 -24.44
CA PRO A 241 -0.39 22.90 -23.52
C PRO A 241 -1.93 22.90 -23.41
N THR A 242 -2.55 21.73 -23.29
CA THR A 242 -4.02 21.53 -23.40
C THR A 242 -4.62 20.83 -22.16
N GLU A 243 -5.93 20.52 -22.17
CA GLU A 243 -6.61 19.74 -21.13
C GLU A 243 -6.02 18.32 -20.99
N TYR A 244 -5.55 17.72 -22.09
CA TYR A 244 -4.83 16.44 -22.14
C TYR A 244 -3.35 16.70 -22.44
N PRO A 245 -2.57 17.09 -21.42
CA PRO A 245 -1.23 17.59 -21.63
C PRO A 245 -0.17 16.50 -21.85
N ILE A 246 -0.53 15.25 -21.60
CA ILE A 246 0.27 14.08 -21.94
C ILE A 246 -0.70 13.12 -22.62
N SER A 247 -0.34 12.63 -23.81
CA SER A 247 -1.20 11.75 -24.60
C SER A 247 -0.37 10.75 -25.38
N THR A 248 -0.79 9.49 -25.31
CA THR A 248 -0.28 8.39 -26.14
C THR A 248 -1.32 8.01 -27.19
N ALA A 249 -0.93 7.19 -28.16
CA ALA A 249 -1.88 6.66 -29.14
C ALA A 249 -3.09 5.95 -28.50
N ALA A 250 -2.86 5.17 -27.44
CA ALA A 250 -3.91 4.49 -26.68
C ALA A 250 -4.90 5.47 -26.02
N ILE A 251 -4.41 6.58 -25.46
CA ILE A 251 -5.27 7.61 -24.86
C ILE A 251 -6.07 8.34 -25.93
N ILE A 252 -5.44 8.67 -27.06
CA ILE A 252 -6.12 9.35 -28.17
C ILE A 252 -7.24 8.46 -28.73
N ALA A 253 -7.01 7.15 -28.85
CA ALA A 253 -8.01 6.19 -29.31
C ALA A 253 -9.22 6.07 -28.36
N ASN A 254 -9.01 6.26 -27.05
CA ASN A 254 -10.04 6.10 -26.02
C ASN A 254 -10.63 7.43 -25.50
N CYS A 255 -10.16 8.58 -26.00
CA CYS A 255 -10.58 9.90 -25.51
C CYS A 255 -11.34 10.69 -26.59
N SER A 256 -12.67 10.72 -26.46
CA SER A 256 -13.55 11.48 -27.36
C SER A 256 -13.21 12.97 -27.40
N LYS A 257 -12.76 13.58 -26.29
CA LYS A 257 -12.33 14.98 -26.25
C LYS A 257 -11.04 15.25 -27.04
N ALA A 258 -10.09 14.31 -27.02
CA ALA A 258 -8.85 14.45 -27.79
C ALA A 258 -9.13 14.27 -29.29
N GLN A 259 -9.97 13.31 -29.65
CA GLN A 259 -10.40 13.06 -31.04
C GLN A 259 -11.17 14.24 -31.62
N ASN A 260 -12.13 14.75 -30.86
CA ASN A 260 -13.00 15.86 -31.25
C ASN A 260 -12.41 17.23 -30.89
N SER A 261 -11.10 17.31 -30.64
CA SER A 261 -10.47 18.61 -30.41
C SER A 261 -10.54 19.43 -31.69
N ILE A 262 -11.03 20.67 -31.60
CA ILE A 262 -11.18 21.55 -32.77
C ILE A 262 -9.81 21.99 -33.30
N ALA A 263 -9.00 22.59 -32.44
CA ALA A 263 -7.75 23.25 -32.84
C ALA A 263 -6.54 22.31 -32.87
N TRP A 264 -6.56 21.19 -32.14
CA TRP A 264 -5.40 20.31 -32.00
C TRP A 264 -5.59 18.96 -32.67
N ASN A 265 -4.66 18.60 -33.56
CA ASN A 265 -4.52 17.23 -34.00
C ASN A 265 -3.58 16.51 -33.02
N TYR A 266 -4.14 15.67 -32.15
CA TYR A 266 -3.37 14.95 -31.14
C TYR A 266 -2.51 13.83 -31.71
N LEU A 267 -2.82 13.29 -32.89
CA LEU A 267 -2.02 12.24 -33.54
C LEU A 267 -0.70 12.81 -34.08
N SER A 268 -0.79 13.89 -34.87
CA SER A 268 0.39 14.59 -35.39
C SER A 268 1.07 15.45 -34.33
N GLY A 269 0.31 15.90 -33.32
CA GLY A 269 0.74 16.87 -32.33
C GLY A 269 0.83 18.29 -32.87
N THR A 270 0.08 18.61 -33.93
CA THR A 270 0.11 19.93 -34.58
C THR A 270 -1.17 20.72 -34.32
N LEU A 271 -1.05 22.04 -34.37
CA LEU A 271 -2.20 22.93 -34.43
C LEU A 271 -2.79 22.86 -35.84
N ARG A 272 -4.09 22.59 -35.97
CA ARG A 272 -4.78 22.61 -37.26
C ARG A 272 -4.85 24.02 -37.81
N THR A 273 -4.92 24.15 -39.13
CA THR A 273 -5.22 25.41 -39.79
C THR A 273 -6.68 25.81 -39.56
N LEU A 274 -6.98 27.11 -39.65
CA LEU A 274 -8.35 27.59 -39.49
C LEU A 274 -9.31 26.97 -40.52
N ASN A 275 -8.81 26.70 -41.74
CA ASN A 275 -9.59 26.04 -42.78
C ASN A 275 -9.97 24.60 -42.39
N GLU A 276 -9.00 23.81 -41.91
CA GLU A 276 -9.24 22.45 -41.42
C GLU A 276 -10.25 22.44 -40.25
N CYS A 277 -10.15 23.40 -39.32
CA CYS A 277 -11.11 23.51 -38.23
C CYS A 277 -12.53 23.83 -38.72
N ASN A 278 -12.67 24.70 -39.72
CA ASN A 278 -13.97 25.05 -40.31
C ASN A 278 -14.59 23.88 -41.08
N VAL A 279 -13.78 23.07 -41.76
CA VAL A 279 -14.25 21.85 -42.45
C VAL A 279 -14.79 20.82 -41.45
N LEU A 280 -14.13 20.67 -40.29
CA LEU A 280 -14.57 19.75 -39.24
C LEU A 280 -15.83 20.21 -38.51
N TYR A 281 -16.01 21.53 -38.35
CA TYR A 281 -17.12 22.11 -37.60
C TYR A 281 -17.81 23.26 -38.35
N PRO A 282 -18.43 23.00 -39.52
CA PRO A 282 -18.92 24.05 -40.42
C PRO A 282 -20.13 24.81 -39.86
N LYS A 283 -20.87 24.20 -38.93
CA LYS A 283 -22.08 24.79 -38.33
C LYS A 283 -21.79 25.78 -37.19
N MET A 284 -20.53 25.98 -36.78
CA MET A 284 -20.17 26.82 -35.63
C MET A 284 -18.91 27.71 -35.86
N PRO A 285 -18.89 28.57 -36.90
CA PRO A 285 -17.69 29.31 -37.30
C PRO A 285 -17.12 30.22 -36.21
N HIS A 286 -17.97 30.92 -35.45
CA HIS A 286 -17.52 31.77 -34.34
C HIS A 286 -16.82 30.98 -33.22
N TYR A 287 -17.32 29.77 -32.91
CA TYR A 287 -16.71 28.91 -31.89
C TYR A 287 -15.36 28.36 -32.36
N VAL A 288 -15.26 27.98 -33.63
CA VAL A 288 -14.02 27.52 -34.27
C VAL A 288 -12.93 28.60 -34.22
N ILE A 289 -13.24 29.82 -34.65
CA ILE A 289 -12.28 30.94 -34.62
C ILE A 289 -11.78 31.18 -33.19
N ARG A 290 -12.70 31.23 -32.22
CA ARG A 290 -12.34 31.42 -30.81
C ARG A 290 -11.41 30.31 -30.30
N ALA A 291 -11.77 29.05 -30.53
CA ALA A 291 -10.99 27.90 -30.10
C ALA A 291 -9.59 27.87 -30.72
N PHE A 292 -9.47 28.20 -32.02
CA PHE A 292 -8.19 28.30 -32.73
C PHE A 292 -7.30 29.41 -32.16
N VAL A 293 -7.84 30.62 -32.00
CA VAL A 293 -7.10 31.77 -31.44
C VAL A 293 -6.64 31.48 -30.01
N GLU A 294 -7.52 30.89 -29.18
CA GLU A 294 -7.19 30.52 -27.81
C GLU A 294 -6.09 29.45 -27.76
N ALA A 295 -6.16 28.42 -28.60
CA ALA A 295 -5.14 27.38 -28.69
C ALA A 295 -3.77 27.95 -29.10
N ARG A 296 -3.73 28.84 -30.12
CA ARG A 296 -2.49 29.49 -30.57
C ARG A 296 -1.89 30.39 -29.47
N LYS A 297 -2.73 31.18 -28.80
CA LYS A 297 -2.31 32.04 -27.68
C LYS A 297 -1.78 31.22 -26.50
N ASN A 298 -2.45 30.12 -26.16
CA ASN A 298 -2.03 29.23 -25.08
C ASN A 298 -0.71 28.50 -25.40
N LEU A 299 -0.50 28.09 -26.66
CA LEU A 299 0.76 27.51 -27.11
C LEU A 299 1.90 28.51 -26.96
N GLN A 300 1.75 29.71 -27.51
CA GLN A 300 2.74 30.78 -27.42
C GLN A 300 3.06 31.11 -25.95
N LYS A 301 2.04 31.39 -25.14
CA LYS A 301 2.22 31.69 -23.70
C LYS A 301 2.93 30.58 -22.94
N SER A 302 2.69 29.31 -23.29
CA SER A 302 3.31 28.16 -22.63
C SER A 302 4.77 27.94 -23.07
N ASN A 303 5.17 28.45 -24.23
CA ASN A 303 6.55 28.40 -24.71
C ASN A 303 7.37 29.61 -24.28
N ASP A 304 6.75 30.81 -24.25
CA ASP A 304 7.41 32.05 -23.86
C ASP A 304 7.74 32.09 -22.35
N ASN A 305 6.96 31.39 -21.53
CA ASN A 305 7.17 31.33 -20.09
C ASN A 305 7.55 29.91 -19.65
N LEU A 306 8.83 29.70 -19.28
CA LEU A 306 9.35 28.43 -18.79
C LEU A 306 8.68 27.97 -17.48
N ARG A 307 8.01 28.87 -16.75
CA ARG A 307 7.21 28.58 -15.55
C ARG A 307 5.71 28.71 -15.79
N ALA A 308 5.26 28.61 -17.04
CA ALA A 308 3.83 28.65 -17.36
C ALA A 308 3.06 27.60 -16.51
N PRO A 309 1.80 27.87 -16.11
CA PRO A 309 1.01 26.99 -15.26
C PRO A 309 1.03 25.51 -15.69
N LYS A 310 1.03 25.25 -16.99
CA LYS A 310 1.08 23.89 -17.52
C LYS A 310 2.43 23.20 -17.34
N ARG A 311 3.54 23.93 -17.47
CA ARG A 311 4.89 23.39 -17.22
C ARG A 311 5.08 23.07 -15.73
N LEU A 312 4.54 23.89 -14.84
CA LEU A 312 4.54 23.60 -13.40
C LEU A 312 3.69 22.35 -13.08
N TRP A 313 2.53 22.22 -13.72
CA TRP A 313 1.70 21.03 -13.59
C TRP A 313 2.45 19.76 -14.05
N ILE A 314 3.11 19.81 -15.21
CA ILE A 314 3.95 18.71 -15.72
C ILE A 314 5.11 18.39 -14.76
N GLY A 315 5.80 19.42 -14.25
CA GLY A 315 6.86 19.24 -13.26
C GLY A 315 6.36 18.58 -11.97
N ASN A 316 5.13 18.88 -11.53
CA ASN A 316 4.53 18.21 -10.39
C ASN A 316 4.21 16.72 -10.69
N ILE A 317 3.79 16.38 -11.91
CA ILE A 317 3.66 14.96 -12.32
C ILE A 317 5.02 14.27 -12.32
N ALA A 318 6.09 14.94 -12.75
CA ALA A 318 7.46 14.41 -12.66
C ALA A 318 7.87 14.13 -11.20
N GLN A 319 7.54 15.02 -10.25
CA GLN A 319 7.73 14.76 -8.82
C GLN A 319 6.92 13.53 -8.37
N MET A 320 5.66 13.42 -8.79
CA MET A 320 4.82 12.28 -8.43
C MET A 320 5.37 10.95 -8.98
N ALA A 321 6.00 10.95 -10.17
CA ALA A 321 6.69 9.80 -10.72
C ALA A 321 7.98 9.44 -9.95
N PHE A 322 8.65 10.45 -9.36
CA PHE A 322 9.83 10.23 -8.54
C PHE A 322 9.51 9.60 -7.17
N ILE A 323 8.35 9.89 -6.58
CA ILE A 323 7.96 9.39 -5.25
C ILE A 323 8.03 7.84 -5.18
N PRO A 324 7.43 7.07 -6.10
CA PRO A 324 7.57 5.62 -6.09
C PRO A 324 9.01 5.11 -6.13
N LEU A 325 9.87 5.74 -6.94
CA LEU A 325 11.30 5.41 -7.03
C LEU A 325 12.00 5.64 -5.69
N PHE A 326 11.68 6.75 -5.04
CA PHE A 326 12.21 7.11 -3.71
C PHE A 326 11.73 6.13 -2.64
N VAL A 327 10.44 5.79 -2.62
CA VAL A 327 9.85 4.85 -1.65
C VAL A 327 10.44 3.46 -1.79
N ALA A 328 10.59 2.95 -3.02
CA ALA A 328 11.21 1.64 -3.27
C ALA A 328 12.67 1.57 -2.79
N ASN A 329 13.40 2.69 -2.83
CA ASN A 329 14.80 2.75 -2.41
C ASN A 329 14.98 3.03 -0.91
N SER A 330 14.09 3.82 -0.30
CA SER A 330 14.21 4.22 1.11
C SER A 330 13.39 3.36 2.07
N ALA A 331 12.28 2.78 1.60
CA ALA A 331 11.23 2.16 2.41
C ALA A 331 10.64 3.06 3.51
N ILE A 332 10.70 4.37 3.30
CA ILE A 332 10.14 5.36 4.23
C ILE A 332 8.62 5.20 4.35
N ASN A 333 8.07 5.46 5.55
CA ASN A 333 6.62 5.52 5.76
C ASN A 333 6.02 6.71 4.98
N GLU A 334 4.79 6.58 4.46
CA GLU A 334 4.09 7.68 3.80
C GLU A 334 3.94 8.90 4.72
N SER A 335 3.59 8.68 5.99
CA SER A 335 3.43 9.77 6.95
C SER A 335 4.73 10.54 7.20
N GLN A 336 5.86 9.83 7.20
CA GLN A 336 7.20 10.41 7.31
C GLN A 336 7.58 11.12 6.01
N LEU A 337 7.39 10.49 4.85
CA LEU A 337 7.66 11.08 3.53
C LEU A 337 6.97 12.43 3.34
N ARG A 338 5.70 12.53 3.77
CA ARG A 338 4.91 13.77 3.65
C ARG A 338 5.46 14.91 4.50
N LYS A 339 6.10 14.59 5.63
CA LYS A 339 6.66 15.56 6.59
C LYS A 339 8.17 15.72 6.44
N LEU A 340 8.79 14.99 5.50
CA LEU A 340 10.23 14.96 5.32
C LEU A 340 10.73 16.36 4.97
N THR A 341 11.54 16.92 5.85
CA THR A 341 12.08 18.27 5.66
C THR A 341 13.42 18.21 4.92
N TRP A 342 13.77 19.29 4.23
CA TRP A 342 14.94 19.36 3.36
C TRP A 342 15.56 20.76 3.35
N SER A 343 16.88 20.79 3.34
CA SER A 343 17.71 21.98 3.13
C SER A 343 18.74 21.71 2.03
N ALA A 344 19.36 22.77 1.50
CA ALA A 344 20.39 22.64 0.48
C ALA A 344 21.69 22.00 1.03
N ASP A 345 21.91 22.08 2.34
CA ASP A 345 23.07 21.55 3.03
C ASP A 345 22.79 20.12 3.48
N TYR A 346 23.28 19.16 2.70
CA TYR A 346 23.15 17.73 3.00
C TYR A 346 24.48 17.00 2.80
N GLU A 347 24.67 15.95 3.58
CA GLU A 347 25.84 15.09 3.51
C GLU A 347 25.46 13.73 2.92
N ILE A 348 26.36 13.19 2.10
CA ILE A 348 26.29 11.81 1.62
C ILE A 348 27.46 11.06 2.24
N THR A 349 27.19 10.11 3.11
CA THR A 349 28.19 9.21 3.67
C THR A 349 27.98 7.80 3.14
N ASN A 350 29.07 7.02 3.03
CA ASN A 350 28.93 5.59 2.78
C ASN A 350 28.17 4.97 3.95
N SER A 351 27.27 4.04 3.64
CA SER A 351 26.66 3.21 4.68
C SER A 351 27.65 2.14 5.16
N GLU A 352 27.42 1.62 6.36
CA GLU A 352 28.02 0.37 6.84
C GLU A 352 27.64 -0.81 5.93
N ASN A 353 26.54 -0.70 5.18
CA ASN A 353 26.08 -1.70 4.21
C ASN A 353 26.66 -1.45 2.80
N ALA A 354 27.40 -2.44 2.28
CA ALA A 354 28.01 -2.36 0.96
C ALA A 354 26.97 -2.07 -0.15
N GLY A 355 27.22 -1.01 -0.94
CA GLY A 355 26.34 -0.59 -2.04
C GLY A 355 25.28 0.44 -1.68
N PHE A 356 25.18 0.84 -0.41
CA PHE A 356 24.26 1.87 0.09
C PHE A 356 25.00 3.13 0.55
N VAL A 357 24.26 4.24 0.56
CA VAL A 357 24.69 5.52 1.12
C VAL A 357 23.61 6.06 2.04
N VAL A 358 24.04 6.78 3.07
CA VAL A 358 23.15 7.53 3.95
C VAL A 358 23.16 8.98 3.48
N ILE A 359 21.96 9.50 3.21
CA ILE A 359 21.76 10.92 2.92
C ILE A 359 21.27 11.57 4.21
N LYS A 360 22.04 12.52 4.73
CA LYS A 360 21.73 13.27 5.95
C LYS A 360 21.42 14.72 5.58
N GLY A 361 20.18 15.14 5.84
CA GLY A 361 19.77 16.53 5.71
C GLY A 361 19.57 17.17 7.08
N ARG A 362 19.97 18.45 7.24
CA ARG A 362 19.66 19.26 8.42
C ARG A 362 18.56 20.25 8.11
N ALA A 363 17.42 20.16 8.78
CA ALA A 363 16.36 21.16 8.64
C ALA A 363 15.76 21.50 10.00
N GLY A 364 15.99 22.72 10.48
CA GLY A 364 15.45 23.24 11.74
C GLY A 364 15.84 22.42 12.96
N ASP A 365 17.15 22.19 13.15
CA ASP A 365 17.77 21.47 14.28
C ASP A 365 17.45 19.96 14.42
N LEU A 366 16.67 19.36 13.51
CA LEU A 366 16.40 17.93 13.46
C LEU A 366 17.18 17.25 12.32
N GLU A 367 18.03 16.28 12.66
CA GLU A 367 18.74 15.44 11.69
C GLU A 367 17.77 14.42 11.09
N GLN A 368 17.57 14.47 9.77
CA GLN A 368 16.80 13.47 9.05
C GLN A 368 17.72 12.71 8.11
N SER A 369 17.79 11.40 8.30
CA SER A 369 18.62 10.52 7.49
C SER A 369 17.80 9.40 6.87
N PHE A 370 18.08 9.10 5.60
CA PHE A 370 17.55 7.93 4.92
C PHE A 370 18.64 7.23 4.10
N GLU A 371 18.56 5.91 4.03
CA GLU A 371 19.54 5.07 3.37
C GLU A 371 19.03 4.57 2.01
N VAL A 372 19.81 4.78 0.95
CA VAL A 372 19.45 4.44 -0.44
C VAL A 372 20.60 3.76 -1.17
N LYS A 373 20.30 3.04 -2.25
CA LYS A 373 21.33 2.45 -3.11
C LYS A 373 22.22 3.53 -3.71
N LYS A 374 23.53 3.28 -3.81
CA LYS A 374 24.50 4.22 -4.42
C LYS A 374 24.14 4.61 -5.85
N THR A 375 23.56 3.68 -6.61
CA THR A 375 23.09 3.92 -7.99
C THR A 375 21.90 4.89 -8.06
N PHE A 376 21.15 5.06 -6.97
CA PHE A 376 19.98 5.94 -6.91
C PHE A 376 20.35 7.42 -6.73
N ILE A 377 21.56 7.72 -6.25
CA ILE A 377 22.03 9.10 -5.99
C ILE A 377 21.86 10.01 -7.21
N LYS A 378 22.15 9.49 -8.41
CA LYS A 378 22.01 10.27 -9.66
C LYS A 378 20.57 10.74 -9.89
N HIS A 379 19.59 9.89 -9.60
CA HIS A 379 18.17 10.20 -9.74
C HIS A 379 17.72 11.16 -8.65
N PHE A 380 18.20 10.97 -7.42
CA PHE A 380 17.95 11.89 -6.32
C PHE A 380 18.47 13.31 -6.62
N LYS A 381 19.72 13.44 -7.09
CA LYS A 381 20.27 14.75 -7.51
C LYS A 381 19.49 15.38 -8.65
N LYS A 382 19.02 14.58 -9.62
CA LYS A 382 18.12 15.06 -10.69
C LYS A 382 16.81 15.58 -10.13
N TYR A 383 16.23 14.90 -9.14
CA TYR A 383 15.02 15.34 -8.46
C TYR A 383 15.24 16.65 -7.70
N LEU A 384 16.39 16.85 -7.05
CA LEU A 384 16.68 18.12 -6.37
C LEU A 384 16.66 19.31 -7.34
N LYS A 385 17.18 19.15 -8.56
CA LYS A 385 17.07 20.18 -9.62
C LYS A 385 15.61 20.44 -10.03
N LEU A 386 14.81 19.37 -10.17
CA LEU A 386 13.38 19.51 -10.43
C LEU A 386 12.68 20.26 -9.28
N ARG A 387 13.01 19.93 -8.03
CA ARG A 387 12.44 20.56 -6.84
C ARG A 387 12.77 22.05 -6.80
N GLU A 388 14.02 22.42 -7.07
CA GLU A 388 14.46 23.83 -7.17
C GLU A 388 13.64 24.57 -8.25
N TYR A 389 13.48 23.97 -9.44
CA TYR A 389 12.58 24.49 -10.45
C TYR A 389 11.14 24.61 -9.94
N LEU A 390 10.59 23.63 -9.23
CA LEU A 390 9.22 23.71 -8.71
C LEU A 390 9.04 24.82 -7.64
N CYS A 391 10.04 25.02 -6.79
CA CYS A 391 10.06 26.09 -5.80
C CYS A 391 10.13 27.49 -6.44
N GLY A 392 10.95 27.65 -7.50
CA GLY A 392 11.33 28.98 -7.99
C GLY A 392 11.94 29.79 -6.85
N ASP A 393 11.54 31.06 -6.71
CA ASP A 393 12.09 31.96 -5.69
C ASP A 393 11.55 31.72 -4.27
N LYS A 394 10.67 30.72 -4.07
CA LYS A 394 10.04 30.43 -2.78
C LYS A 394 10.87 29.44 -1.98
N THR A 395 11.28 29.82 -0.79
CA THR A 395 11.90 28.89 0.17
C THR A 395 10.85 27.95 0.75
N ARG A 396 11.07 26.64 0.64
CA ARG A 396 10.22 25.60 1.22
C ARG A 396 11.07 24.59 1.96
N ASN A 397 10.61 24.20 3.15
CA ASN A 397 11.33 23.29 4.03
C ASN A 397 10.96 21.82 3.78
N LEU A 398 9.93 21.50 3.00
CA LEU A 398 9.53 20.12 2.71
C LEU A 398 10.26 19.58 1.48
N LEU A 399 10.75 18.34 1.52
CA LEU A 399 11.38 17.70 0.35
C LEU A 399 10.38 17.61 -0.80
N PHE A 400 9.22 17.01 -0.55
CA PHE A 400 8.16 16.84 -1.54
C PHE A 400 7.12 17.97 -1.41
N LEU A 401 6.84 18.63 -2.52
CA LEU A 401 6.02 19.84 -2.55
C LEU A 401 4.55 19.53 -2.82
N ARG A 402 3.64 20.30 -2.21
CA ARG A 402 2.21 20.21 -2.53
C ARG A 402 1.82 21.22 -3.60
N PHE A 403 1.20 20.72 -4.66
CA PHE A 403 0.60 21.56 -5.70
C PHE A 403 -0.92 21.35 -5.78
N THR A 404 -1.62 22.41 -6.14
CA THR A 404 -2.93 22.28 -6.80
C THR A 404 -2.70 22.16 -8.32
N TRP A 405 -3.49 22.84 -9.16
CA TRP A 405 -3.25 22.84 -10.60
C TRP A 405 -1.89 23.42 -10.99
N SER A 406 -1.51 24.55 -10.41
CA SER A 406 -0.21 25.20 -10.67
C SER A 406 0.30 26.06 -9.50
N LYS A 407 -0.46 26.09 -8.40
CA LYS A 407 -0.12 26.88 -7.23
C LYS A 407 0.55 25.96 -6.21
N LEU A 408 1.77 26.35 -5.82
CA LEU A 408 2.49 25.76 -4.71
C LEU A 408 1.78 26.12 -3.39
N LEU A 409 1.49 25.11 -2.57
CA LEU A 409 0.89 25.23 -1.25
C LEU A 409 1.95 25.03 -0.15
N GLU A 410 1.62 25.50 1.06
CA GLU A 410 2.53 25.42 2.22
C GLU A 410 2.38 24.12 3.00
N SER A 411 1.26 23.42 2.80
CA SER A 411 0.97 22.18 3.52
C SER A 411 1.72 20.99 2.93
N PRO A 412 1.92 19.93 3.73
CA PRO A 412 2.45 18.65 3.25
C PRO A 412 1.75 18.14 2.01
N ILE A 413 2.49 17.41 1.16
CA ILE A 413 1.92 16.71 0.02
C ILE A 413 0.70 15.87 0.45
N ALA A 414 -0.27 15.70 -0.45
CA ALA A 414 -1.49 14.96 -0.17
C ALA A 414 -1.20 13.50 0.24
N THR A 415 -2.15 12.89 0.95
CA THR A 415 -2.15 11.45 1.22
C THR A 415 -2.24 10.64 -0.06
N ALA A 416 -1.82 9.38 -0.04
CA ALA A 416 -1.87 8.45 -1.17
C ALA A 416 -1.19 9.00 -2.47
N PRO A 417 0.03 9.59 -2.39
CA PRO A 417 0.68 10.21 -3.54
C PRO A 417 0.96 9.22 -4.68
N VAL A 418 1.23 7.96 -4.34
CA VAL A 418 1.48 6.86 -5.29
C VAL A 418 0.20 6.51 -6.05
N GLU A 419 -0.92 6.40 -5.34
CA GLU A 419 -2.22 6.09 -5.92
C GLU A 419 -2.68 7.24 -6.84
N TYR A 420 -2.46 8.50 -6.42
CA TYR A 420 -2.71 9.65 -7.29
C TYR A 420 -1.86 9.61 -8.57
N PHE A 421 -0.59 9.19 -8.49
CA PHE A 421 0.26 9.00 -9.66
C PHE A 421 -0.30 7.90 -10.57
N ASN A 422 -0.69 6.75 -10.01
CA ASN A 422 -1.27 5.64 -10.76
C ASN A 422 -2.55 6.05 -11.50
N VAL A 423 -3.40 6.89 -10.90
CA VAL A 423 -4.57 7.46 -11.57
C VAL A 423 -4.15 8.35 -12.75
N ARG A 424 -3.10 9.16 -12.61
CA ARG A 424 -2.59 10.00 -13.71
C ARG A 424 -2.02 9.17 -14.85
N MET A 425 -1.34 8.07 -14.55
CA MET A 425 -0.87 7.12 -15.56
C MET A 425 -2.04 6.54 -16.36
N ARG A 426 -3.12 6.11 -15.68
CA ARG A 426 -4.33 5.62 -16.35
C ARG A 426 -5.00 6.66 -17.24
N PHE A 427 -5.07 7.91 -16.77
CA PHE A 427 -5.75 8.98 -17.51
C PHE A 427 -4.96 9.54 -18.70
N PHE A 428 -3.62 9.49 -18.67
CA PHE A 428 -2.80 10.23 -19.63
C PHE A 428 -1.76 9.41 -20.38
N ILE A 429 -1.51 8.16 -19.97
CA ILE A 429 -0.49 7.31 -20.58
C ILE A 429 -1.08 6.00 -21.08
N ASP A 430 -1.72 5.24 -20.20
CA ASP A 430 -2.16 3.88 -20.50
C ASP A 430 -3.39 3.54 -19.64
N PRO A 431 -4.60 3.45 -20.25
CA PRO A 431 -5.84 3.14 -19.53
C PRO A 431 -5.76 1.87 -18.68
N GLU A 432 -4.98 0.88 -19.11
CA GLU A 432 -4.84 -0.42 -18.46
C GLU A 432 -3.68 -0.46 -17.45
N PHE A 433 -3.09 0.69 -17.11
CA PHE A 433 -1.94 0.76 -16.23
C PHE A 433 -2.24 0.18 -14.83
N ARG A 434 -1.60 -0.96 -14.55
CA ARG A 434 -1.58 -1.63 -13.24
C ARG A 434 -0.42 -1.10 -12.40
N GLY A 435 -0.74 -0.16 -11.53
CA GLY A 435 0.23 0.43 -10.61
C GLY A 435 0.31 -0.31 -9.28
N LEU A 436 1.47 -0.25 -8.63
CA LEU A 436 1.64 -0.74 -7.25
C LEU A 436 1.16 0.30 -6.22
N THR A 437 0.75 -0.18 -5.05
CA THR A 437 0.38 0.66 -3.90
C THR A 437 1.62 1.10 -3.11
N TYR A 438 1.48 2.17 -2.31
CA TYR A 438 2.55 2.60 -1.42
C TYR A 438 3.05 1.46 -0.51
N ARG A 439 2.11 0.66 0.01
CA ARG A 439 2.42 -0.45 0.92
C ARG A 439 3.24 -1.54 0.23
N GLN A 440 2.90 -1.90 -1.01
CA GLN A 440 3.65 -2.88 -1.81
C GLN A 440 5.09 -2.42 -2.06
N LEU A 441 5.27 -1.15 -2.45
CA LEU A 441 6.60 -0.57 -2.68
C LEU A 441 7.46 -0.59 -1.42
N ARG A 442 6.88 -0.22 -0.27
CA ARG A 442 7.59 -0.19 1.01
C ARG A 442 7.97 -1.60 1.48
N LYS A 443 7.09 -2.59 1.26
CA LYS A 443 7.32 -3.99 1.64
C LYS A 443 8.44 -4.66 0.84
N TYR A 444 8.69 -4.21 -0.39
CA TYR A 444 9.66 -4.84 -1.27
C TYR A 444 11.11 -4.76 -0.76
N LYS A 445 11.58 -3.58 -0.31
CA LYS A 445 12.97 -3.39 0.15
C LYS A 445 13.37 -4.34 1.30
N PRO A 446 12.62 -4.47 2.41
CA PRO A 446 13.01 -5.40 3.46
C PRO A 446 13.02 -6.84 2.94
N VAL A 447 12.01 -7.26 2.17
CA VAL A 447 11.98 -8.61 1.59
C VAL A 447 13.19 -8.88 0.69
N TYR A 448 13.55 -7.92 -0.17
CA TYR A 448 14.74 -8.00 -1.02
C TYR A 448 16.05 -8.10 -0.22
N LEU A 449 16.20 -7.32 0.85
CA LEU A 449 17.43 -7.38 1.67
C LEU A 449 17.53 -8.70 2.41
N LEU A 450 16.41 -9.19 2.92
CA LEU A 450 16.33 -10.47 3.61
C LEU A 450 16.65 -11.64 2.66
N SER A 451 16.16 -11.62 1.42
CA SER A 451 16.53 -12.62 0.40
C SER A 451 18.00 -12.55 0.00
N LYS A 452 18.66 -11.40 0.19
CA LYS A 452 20.13 -11.25 0.06
C LYS A 452 20.91 -11.59 1.33
N LYS A 453 20.29 -12.27 2.31
CA LYS A 453 20.91 -12.79 3.55
C LYS A 453 21.40 -11.73 4.52
N TYR A 454 20.87 -10.50 4.48
CA TYR A 454 21.11 -9.51 5.52
C TYR A 454 20.38 -9.91 6.82
N SER A 455 20.97 -9.61 7.98
CA SER A 455 20.34 -9.95 9.27
C SER A 455 19.09 -9.11 9.52
N VAL A 456 18.13 -9.66 10.25
CA VAL A 456 16.87 -8.97 10.56
C VAL A 456 17.10 -7.68 11.35
N SER A 457 18.11 -7.63 12.23
CA SER A 457 18.48 -6.41 12.95
C SER A 457 19.00 -5.32 12.02
N VAL A 458 19.83 -5.67 11.05
CA VAL A 458 20.36 -4.73 10.04
C VAL A 458 19.24 -4.22 9.14
N VAL A 459 18.34 -5.09 8.69
CA VAL A 459 17.19 -4.68 7.87
C VAL A 459 16.26 -3.77 8.66
N ALA A 460 15.91 -4.12 9.90
CA ALA A 460 15.06 -3.33 10.78
C ALA A 460 15.63 -1.91 11.01
N ALA A 461 16.95 -1.82 11.23
CA ALA A 461 17.66 -0.55 11.35
C ALA A 461 17.61 0.26 10.05
N MET A 462 17.90 -0.36 8.90
CA MET A 462 17.92 0.31 7.58
C MET A 462 16.55 0.89 7.18
N ILE A 463 15.44 0.23 7.54
CA ILE A 463 14.09 0.67 7.18
C ILE A 463 13.35 1.37 8.33
N GLN A 464 14.05 1.64 9.45
CA GLN A 464 13.52 2.30 10.65
C GLN A 464 12.18 1.68 11.13
N SER A 465 12.12 0.34 11.18
CA SER A 465 10.95 -0.40 11.66
C SER A 465 11.30 -1.32 12.82
N SER A 466 10.31 -1.75 13.59
CA SER A 466 10.55 -2.72 14.68
C SER A 466 11.05 -4.06 14.14
N GLY A 467 11.90 -4.73 14.94
CA GLY A 467 12.39 -6.08 14.63
C GLY A 467 11.26 -7.09 14.43
N GLU A 468 10.19 -7.00 15.21
CA GLU A 468 9.02 -7.88 15.10
C GLU A 468 8.27 -7.73 13.76
N THR A 469 8.11 -6.49 13.27
CA THR A 469 7.50 -6.24 11.95
C THR A 469 8.39 -6.77 10.82
N THR A 470 9.71 -6.65 11.00
CA THR A 470 10.71 -7.14 10.04
C THR A 470 10.78 -8.66 10.00
N LEU A 471 10.66 -9.33 11.16
CA LEU A 471 10.54 -10.79 11.28
C LEU A 471 9.29 -11.33 10.59
N LYS A 472 8.15 -10.63 10.68
CA LYS A 472 6.92 -11.00 9.94
C LYS A 472 7.14 -10.94 8.43
N TYR A 473 7.84 -9.90 7.94
CA TYR A 473 8.24 -9.85 6.52
C TYR A 473 9.24 -10.95 6.15
N TYR A 474 10.14 -11.33 7.06
CA TYR A 474 11.10 -12.42 6.88
C TYR A 474 10.41 -13.78 6.74
N ALA A 475 9.48 -14.10 7.63
CA ALA A 475 8.75 -15.37 7.58
C ALA A 475 7.98 -15.53 6.25
N GLU A 476 7.31 -14.46 5.80
CA GLU A 476 6.61 -14.43 4.51
C GLU A 476 7.57 -14.45 3.30
N ALA A 477 8.76 -13.83 3.44
CA ALA A 477 9.79 -13.80 2.41
C ALA A 477 10.54 -15.11 2.28
N GLU A 478 10.88 -15.78 3.39
CA GLU A 478 11.50 -17.12 3.39
C GLU A 478 10.51 -18.17 2.90
N GLU A 479 9.20 -18.02 3.10
CA GLU A 479 8.21 -18.91 2.49
C GLU A 479 8.26 -18.80 0.96
N LYS A 480 8.24 -17.58 0.41
CA LYS A 480 8.36 -17.35 -1.04
C LYS A 480 9.76 -17.67 -1.59
N THR A 481 10.82 -17.28 -0.87
CA THR A 481 12.21 -17.55 -1.25
C THR A 481 12.54 -19.03 -1.11
N ALA A 482 11.96 -19.76 -0.15
CA ALA A 482 12.07 -21.21 -0.10
C ALA A 482 11.35 -21.85 -1.28
N ILE A 483 10.17 -21.36 -1.69
CA ILE A 483 9.48 -21.82 -2.91
C ILE A 483 10.32 -21.52 -4.17
N ASP A 484 10.91 -20.33 -4.25
CA ASP A 484 11.77 -19.91 -5.36
C ASP A 484 13.14 -20.62 -5.35
N GLU A 485 13.73 -20.87 -4.18
CA GLU A 485 14.99 -21.63 -3.99
C GLU A 485 14.77 -23.12 -4.22
N ILE A 486 13.61 -23.68 -3.86
CA ILE A 486 13.15 -25.03 -4.24
C ILE A 486 13.01 -25.10 -5.76
N SER A 487 12.38 -24.09 -6.41
CA SER A 487 12.32 -24.01 -7.87
C SER A 487 13.71 -23.88 -8.53
N ALA A 488 14.62 -23.11 -7.93
CA ALA A 488 15.96 -22.90 -8.45
C ALA A 488 16.88 -24.11 -8.22
N THR A 489 16.77 -24.82 -7.09
CA THR A 489 17.48 -26.09 -6.86
C THR A 489 16.96 -27.20 -7.75
N LEU A 490 15.64 -27.25 -8.00
CA LEU A 490 15.07 -28.14 -9.00
C LEU A 490 15.60 -27.80 -10.40
N SER A 491 15.68 -26.51 -10.76
CA SER A 491 16.27 -26.05 -12.04
C SER A 491 17.77 -26.37 -12.16
N PHE A 492 18.52 -26.29 -11.06
CA PHE A 492 19.96 -26.63 -11.00
C PHE A 492 20.20 -28.14 -11.07
N ILE A 493 19.34 -28.94 -10.43
CA ILE A 493 19.33 -30.41 -10.55
C ILE A 493 19.01 -30.81 -11.99
N ILE A 494 18.05 -30.13 -12.65
CA ILE A 494 17.72 -30.31 -14.07
C ILE A 494 18.93 -30.00 -14.98
N ALA A 495 19.67 -28.92 -14.71
CA ALA A 495 20.86 -28.56 -15.48
C ALA A 495 22.06 -29.52 -15.29
N ILE A 496 22.16 -30.19 -14.13
CA ILE A 496 23.19 -31.22 -13.87
C ILE A 496 22.82 -32.53 -14.59
N LEU A 497 21.53 -32.83 -14.74
CA LEU A 497 21.01 -33.98 -15.48
C LEU A 497 21.18 -33.84 -17.01
N GLU A 498 21.65 -32.69 -17.51
CA GLU A 498 21.82 -32.37 -18.94
C GLU A 498 23.24 -32.60 -19.52
N LYS A 499 24.15 -33.26 -18.79
CA LYS A 499 25.47 -33.68 -19.33
C LYS A 499 25.63 -35.19 -19.42
N GLU A 500 24.99 -35.79 -20.43
CA GLU A 500 25.61 -36.60 -21.51
C GLU A 500 24.49 -37.23 -22.34
N SER A 501 24.54 -37.02 -23.65
CA SER A 501 23.42 -37.13 -24.58
C SER A 501 23.38 -38.46 -25.35
N SER A 502 22.19 -39.01 -25.59
CA SER A 502 21.62 -39.03 -26.96
C SER A 502 20.12 -39.39 -27.00
N THR A 503 19.33 -38.38 -27.42
CA THR A 503 17.88 -38.32 -27.68
C THR A 503 16.96 -38.73 -26.53
N ASP A 504 16.96 -37.85 -25.53
CA ASP A 504 16.20 -37.83 -24.29
C ASP A 504 15.46 -36.49 -24.16
N THR A 505 14.28 -36.49 -23.54
CA THR A 505 13.61 -35.26 -23.07
C THR A 505 13.85 -35.02 -21.58
N PRO A 506 13.72 -33.78 -21.07
CA PRO A 506 14.24 -33.38 -19.74
C PRO A 506 13.58 -34.04 -18.51
N SER A 507 12.65 -34.97 -18.72
CA SER A 507 11.95 -35.73 -17.67
C SER A 507 12.11 -37.26 -17.86
N GLY A 508 13.03 -37.70 -18.72
CA GLY A 508 13.06 -39.06 -19.30
C GLY A 508 12.46 -39.10 -20.70
N SER A 509 12.50 -40.28 -21.33
CA SER A 509 11.98 -40.53 -22.70
C SER A 509 10.51 -40.10 -22.86
N CYS A 510 10.23 -39.34 -23.92
CA CYS A 510 8.90 -38.86 -24.32
C CYS A 510 8.27 -39.77 -25.38
N GLY A 511 6.97 -40.09 -25.22
CA GLY A 511 6.18 -40.85 -26.21
C GLY A 511 5.60 -40.02 -27.36
N GLY A 512 5.76 -38.69 -27.35
CA GLY A 512 5.45 -37.80 -28.48
C GLY A 512 4.00 -37.32 -28.63
N GLY A 513 3.13 -37.46 -27.62
CA GLY A 513 1.73 -36.99 -27.67
C GLY A 513 1.49 -35.56 -27.16
N THR A 514 0.43 -34.90 -27.64
CA THR A 514 -0.08 -33.60 -27.16
C THR A 514 -0.67 -33.68 -25.74
N SER A 515 -0.39 -32.67 -24.91
CA SER A 515 -0.78 -32.59 -23.49
C SER A 515 -2.29 -32.64 -23.26
N SER A 516 -2.74 -33.46 -22.31
CA SER A 516 -4.10 -33.42 -21.77
C SER A 516 -4.07 -33.54 -20.23
N GLU A 517 -5.03 -32.86 -19.60
CA GLU A 517 -5.17 -32.71 -18.15
C GLU A 517 -5.52 -34.01 -17.42
N VAL A 518 -5.11 -34.10 -16.15
CA VAL A 518 -5.81 -34.90 -15.14
C VAL A 518 -5.97 -34.05 -13.88
N GLU A 519 -7.23 -33.85 -13.49
CA GLU A 519 -7.73 -33.20 -12.26
C GLU A 519 -7.40 -31.72 -12.05
N THR A 520 -8.39 -30.99 -11.50
CA THR A 520 -8.38 -29.52 -11.40
C THR A 520 -7.21 -28.99 -10.56
N PRO A 521 -6.26 -28.26 -11.17
CA PRO A 521 -5.17 -27.59 -10.44
C PRO A 521 -5.73 -26.44 -9.58
N PRO A 522 -4.97 -25.96 -8.57
CA PRO A 522 -5.31 -24.71 -7.88
C PRO A 522 -5.35 -23.53 -8.86
N ASP A 523 -6.28 -22.60 -8.67
CA ASP A 523 -6.40 -21.40 -9.51
C ASP A 523 -5.06 -20.66 -9.57
N GLN A 524 -4.49 -20.53 -10.78
CA GLN A 524 -3.18 -19.97 -11.21
C GLN A 524 -2.14 -20.97 -11.76
N TYR A 525 -2.42 -22.27 -11.83
CA TYR A 525 -1.47 -23.27 -12.34
C TYR A 525 -1.92 -23.88 -13.67
N GLU A 526 -1.19 -23.63 -14.77
CA GLU A 526 -1.41 -24.26 -16.08
C GLU A 526 -0.26 -25.24 -16.45
N PRO A 527 -0.55 -26.40 -17.06
CA PRO A 527 0.47 -27.32 -17.55
C PRO A 527 1.36 -26.68 -18.61
N ASN A 528 2.66 -26.57 -18.33
CA ASN A 528 3.61 -25.93 -19.24
C ASN A 528 4.89 -26.76 -19.35
N CYS A 529 5.16 -27.35 -20.52
CA CYS A 529 6.35 -28.17 -20.76
C CYS A 529 7.69 -27.40 -20.70
N ARG A 530 7.65 -26.06 -20.52
CA ARG A 530 8.82 -25.17 -20.35
C ARG A 530 8.98 -24.65 -18.92
N ASN A 531 8.04 -24.96 -18.02
CA ASN A 531 8.09 -24.59 -16.60
C ASN A 531 7.64 -25.79 -15.75
N PHE A 532 8.56 -26.32 -14.92
CA PHE A 532 8.34 -27.57 -14.20
C PHE A 532 7.17 -27.53 -13.19
N VAL A 533 6.76 -26.32 -12.77
CA VAL A 533 5.59 -26.07 -11.92
C VAL A 533 4.29 -26.60 -12.54
N GLY A 534 4.13 -26.53 -13.86
CA GLY A 534 3.00 -27.11 -14.60
C GLY A 534 3.22 -28.58 -15.03
N CYS A 535 4.46 -29.05 -15.06
CA CYS A 535 4.81 -30.39 -15.52
C CYS A 535 4.50 -31.49 -14.49
N ILE A 536 4.55 -31.18 -13.18
CA ILE A 536 4.16 -32.12 -12.11
C ILE A 536 2.67 -32.50 -12.13
N TYR A 537 1.83 -31.73 -12.84
CA TYR A 537 0.40 -32.00 -13.06
C TYR A 537 0.13 -32.57 -14.46
N CYS A 538 1.18 -32.91 -15.23
CA CYS A 538 1.09 -33.45 -16.58
C CYS A 538 1.09 -34.99 -16.60
N LYS A 539 0.20 -35.59 -17.42
CA LYS A 539 0.07 -37.04 -17.65
C LYS A 539 1.36 -37.75 -18.12
N GLU A 540 2.25 -37.01 -18.77
CA GLU A 540 3.48 -37.55 -19.38
C GLU A 540 4.72 -37.44 -18.48
N PHE A 541 4.56 -37.02 -17.23
CA PHE A 541 5.66 -36.97 -16.26
C PHE A 541 6.22 -38.38 -15.99
N ARG A 542 7.54 -38.54 -16.04
CA ARG A 542 8.27 -39.77 -15.72
C ARG A 542 9.41 -39.44 -14.74
N LEU A 543 9.70 -40.36 -13.82
CA LEU A 543 10.67 -40.19 -12.74
C LEU A 543 11.80 -41.21 -12.95
N HIS A 544 13.06 -40.75 -12.96
CA HIS A 544 14.21 -41.65 -13.04
C HIS A 544 14.51 -42.23 -11.66
N VAL A 545 14.50 -43.56 -11.59
CA VAL A 545 14.59 -44.29 -10.32
C VAL A 545 16.04 -44.64 -10.04
N ASP A 546 16.76 -43.69 -9.46
CA ASP A 546 18.11 -43.88 -8.94
C ASP A 546 18.21 -43.43 -7.48
N GLU A 547 19.32 -43.80 -6.83
CA GLU A 547 19.47 -43.65 -5.38
C GLU A 547 19.51 -42.20 -4.95
N GLU A 548 20.17 -41.39 -5.76
CA GLU A 548 20.34 -39.98 -5.48
C GLU A 548 19.02 -39.22 -5.58
N THR A 549 18.20 -39.53 -6.60
CA THR A 549 16.90 -38.89 -6.80
C THR A 549 15.91 -39.27 -5.71
N ILE A 550 15.83 -40.55 -5.36
CA ILE A 550 14.97 -41.01 -4.26
C ILE A 550 15.41 -40.41 -2.92
N ARG A 551 16.73 -40.33 -2.66
CA ARG A 551 17.27 -39.72 -1.44
C ARG A 551 16.95 -38.24 -1.36
N LYS A 552 17.03 -37.48 -2.45
CA LYS A 552 16.65 -36.06 -2.48
C LYS A 552 15.17 -35.85 -2.16
N ILE A 553 14.29 -36.64 -2.76
CA ILE A 553 12.82 -36.55 -2.56
C ILE A 553 12.44 -36.91 -1.12
N LEU A 554 13.00 -38.00 -0.58
CA LEU A 554 12.74 -38.41 0.79
C LEU A 554 13.38 -37.46 1.81
N SER A 555 14.54 -36.87 1.51
CA SER A 555 15.16 -35.84 2.37
C SER A 555 14.30 -34.59 2.44
N MET A 556 13.72 -34.17 1.31
CA MET A 556 12.78 -33.05 1.26
C MET A 556 11.54 -33.33 2.10
N ARG A 557 10.95 -34.52 1.95
CA ARG A 557 9.80 -34.95 2.75
C ARG A 557 10.11 -34.88 4.25
N TYR A 558 11.26 -35.42 4.66
CA TYR A 558 11.69 -35.43 6.05
C TYR A 558 11.88 -34.02 6.62
N VAL A 559 12.66 -33.16 5.96
CA VAL A 559 12.89 -31.78 6.42
C VAL A 559 11.59 -30.95 6.43
N THR A 560 10.66 -31.23 5.52
CA THR A 560 9.34 -30.58 5.50
C THR A 560 8.45 -31.07 6.64
N ALA A 561 8.52 -32.36 7.00
CA ALA A 561 7.80 -32.94 8.13
C ALA A 561 8.30 -32.39 9.48
N GLU A 562 9.61 -32.20 9.64
CA GLU A 562 10.22 -31.67 10.88
C GLU A 562 9.79 -30.23 11.21
N ARG A 563 9.27 -29.48 10.21
CA ARG A 563 8.67 -28.15 10.42
C ARG A 563 7.35 -28.18 11.20
N LEU A 564 6.76 -29.36 11.43
CA LEU A 564 5.61 -29.51 12.31
C LEU A 564 5.91 -28.95 13.71
N ASN A 565 7.14 -29.14 14.19
CA ASN A 565 7.60 -28.62 15.48
C ASN A 565 7.68 -27.08 15.55
N SER A 566 7.60 -26.41 14.39
CA SER A 566 7.62 -24.96 14.21
C SER A 566 6.21 -24.33 14.10
N CYS A 567 5.18 -25.16 13.90
CA CYS A 567 3.79 -24.72 13.75
C CYS A 567 3.06 -24.73 15.10
N SER A 568 2.10 -23.81 15.30
CA SER A 568 1.35 -23.72 16.56
C SER A 568 0.33 -24.83 16.75
N ASP A 569 -0.16 -25.44 15.67
CA ASP A 569 -1.05 -26.60 15.66
C ASP A 569 -0.91 -27.42 14.36
N MET A 570 -1.54 -28.60 14.35
CA MET A 570 -1.54 -29.53 13.21
C MET A 570 -2.32 -29.02 12.00
N ASP A 571 -3.38 -28.22 12.22
CA ASP A 571 -4.24 -27.71 11.14
C ASP A 571 -3.51 -26.66 10.28
N GLN A 572 -2.72 -25.79 10.92
CA GLN A 572 -1.83 -24.85 10.25
C GLN A 572 -0.74 -25.57 9.46
N PHE A 573 -0.14 -26.62 10.04
CA PHE A 573 0.86 -27.42 9.33
C PHE A 573 0.26 -28.09 8.10
N GLN A 574 -0.93 -28.68 8.22
CA GLN A 574 -1.58 -29.37 7.11
C GLN A 574 -2.04 -28.40 6.01
N ALA A 575 -2.50 -27.21 6.37
CA ALA A 575 -2.82 -26.15 5.41
C ALA A 575 -1.60 -25.66 4.60
N LEU A 576 -0.42 -25.60 5.23
CA LEU A 576 0.80 -25.04 4.63
C LEU A 576 1.67 -26.08 3.93
N HIS A 577 1.76 -27.29 4.48
CA HIS A 577 2.72 -28.33 4.05
C HIS A 577 2.04 -29.65 3.65
N GLY A 578 0.78 -29.85 4.01
CA GLY A 578 0.06 -31.12 3.79
C GLY A 578 -0.01 -31.54 2.32
N LYS A 579 -0.43 -30.63 1.43
CA LYS A 579 -0.54 -30.92 -0.01
C LYS A 579 0.80 -31.30 -0.66
N ALA A 580 1.91 -30.73 -0.19
CA ALA A 580 3.24 -31.05 -0.70
C ALA A 580 3.68 -32.44 -0.23
N LEU A 581 3.45 -32.79 1.04
CA LEU A 581 3.75 -34.12 1.59
C LEU A 581 2.89 -35.20 0.93
N GLU A 582 1.58 -34.98 0.79
CA GLU A 582 0.65 -35.90 0.12
C GLU A 582 1.06 -36.17 -1.33
N ARG A 583 1.52 -35.13 -2.04
CA ARG A 583 2.00 -35.28 -3.41
C ARG A 583 3.28 -36.12 -3.48
N ILE A 584 4.25 -35.88 -2.59
CA ILE A 584 5.48 -36.71 -2.52
C ILE A 584 5.11 -38.15 -2.20
N ASP A 585 4.19 -38.37 -1.26
CA ASP A 585 3.75 -39.71 -0.87
C ASP A 585 3.03 -40.44 -1.99
N THR A 586 2.21 -39.73 -2.76
CA THR A 586 1.56 -40.28 -3.96
C THR A 586 2.59 -40.64 -5.03
N LEU A 587 3.57 -39.75 -5.28
CA LEU A 587 4.64 -40.00 -6.26
C LEU A 587 5.47 -41.24 -5.89
N ILE A 588 5.86 -41.39 -4.61
CA ILE A 588 6.60 -42.57 -4.15
C ILE A 588 5.72 -43.83 -4.20
N SER A 589 4.44 -43.72 -3.83
CA SER A 589 3.51 -44.85 -3.86
C SER A 589 3.26 -45.35 -5.28
N ASP A 590 3.07 -44.44 -6.22
CA ASP A 590 2.88 -44.79 -7.62
C ASP A 590 4.19 -45.33 -8.23
N LEU A 591 5.34 -44.83 -7.79
CA LEU A 591 6.64 -45.39 -8.18
C LEU A 591 6.80 -46.86 -7.75
N ILE A 592 6.40 -47.18 -6.52
CA ILE A 592 6.45 -48.55 -5.98
C ILE A 592 5.48 -49.47 -6.73
N LYS A 593 4.32 -48.96 -7.16
CA LYS A 593 3.37 -49.72 -7.99
C LYS A 593 3.92 -50.01 -9.39
N VAL A 594 4.61 -49.04 -9.99
CA VAL A 594 5.13 -49.14 -11.36
C VAL A 594 6.46 -49.91 -11.42
N LYS A 595 7.30 -49.81 -10.38
CA LYS A 595 8.59 -50.50 -10.24
C LYS A 595 8.74 -51.12 -8.84
N PRO A 596 8.12 -52.27 -8.58
CA PRO A 596 8.20 -52.95 -7.29
C PRO A 596 9.64 -53.25 -6.86
N GLU A 597 10.56 -53.46 -7.81
CA GLU A 597 11.98 -53.69 -7.58
C GLU A 597 12.73 -52.51 -6.93
N ALA A 598 12.20 -51.29 -7.04
CA ALA A 598 12.77 -50.11 -6.40
C ALA A 598 12.38 -49.99 -4.92
N LYS A 599 11.37 -50.73 -4.47
CA LYS A 599 10.84 -50.67 -3.11
C LYS A 599 11.90 -50.93 -2.03
N PRO A 600 12.75 -51.98 -2.11
CA PRO A 600 13.78 -52.23 -1.08
C PRO A 600 14.77 -51.07 -0.94
N MET A 601 15.10 -50.41 -2.05
CA MET A 601 16.00 -49.27 -2.09
C MET A 601 15.34 -48.00 -1.54
N ILE A 602 14.09 -47.72 -1.89
CA ILE A 602 13.30 -46.61 -1.32
C ILE A 602 13.14 -46.79 0.19
N ASP A 603 12.80 -47.99 0.64
CA ASP A 603 12.63 -48.31 2.06
C ASP A 603 13.97 -48.20 2.81
N ARG A 604 15.08 -48.65 2.21
CA ARG A 604 16.43 -48.47 2.77
C ARG A 604 16.79 -47.00 2.94
N ILE A 605 16.63 -46.19 1.88
CA ILE A 605 16.95 -44.75 1.91
C ILE A 605 16.05 -44.01 2.89
N ARG A 606 14.76 -44.35 2.94
CA ARG A 606 13.82 -43.79 3.92
C ARG A 606 14.30 -44.07 5.33
N ASN A 607 14.67 -45.31 5.61
CA ASN A 607 15.20 -45.71 6.91
C ASN A 607 16.52 -44.98 7.24
N GLU A 608 17.42 -44.84 6.27
CA GLU A 608 18.67 -44.10 6.45
C GLU A 608 18.46 -42.61 6.79
N ILE A 609 17.44 -41.99 6.19
CA ILE A 609 17.06 -40.60 6.47
C ILE A 609 16.38 -40.49 7.85
N GLU A 610 15.42 -41.36 8.14
CA GLU A 610 14.61 -41.27 9.37
C GLU A 610 15.39 -41.67 10.63
N GLN A 611 16.27 -42.67 10.55
CA GLN A 611 17.03 -43.17 11.71
C GLN A 611 18.42 -42.55 11.85
N TYR A 612 19.11 -42.29 10.73
CA TYR A 612 20.50 -41.84 10.74
C TYR A 612 20.69 -40.41 10.22
N CYS A 613 19.61 -39.70 9.90
CA CYS A 613 19.62 -38.35 9.35
C CYS A 613 20.53 -38.20 8.12
N MET A 614 20.65 -39.27 7.31
CA MET A 614 21.49 -39.29 6.11
C MET A 614 20.80 -38.60 4.92
N LEU A 615 20.61 -37.28 5.09
CA LEU A 615 20.01 -36.39 4.11
C LEU A 615 20.93 -36.18 2.92
N SER A 616 20.37 -35.83 1.76
CA SER A 616 21.22 -35.37 0.66
C SER A 616 21.95 -34.07 1.05
N PRO A 617 23.16 -33.78 0.51
CA PRO A 617 24.02 -32.69 0.99
C PRO A 617 23.35 -31.31 1.09
N TYR A 618 22.45 -30.99 0.15
CA TYR A 618 21.70 -29.74 0.19
C TYR A 618 20.71 -29.69 1.37
N TRP A 619 19.93 -30.77 1.57
CA TRP A 619 18.93 -30.87 2.62
C TRP A 619 19.55 -30.98 4.01
N GLU A 620 20.71 -31.62 4.12
CA GLU A 620 21.50 -31.68 5.35
C GLU A 620 21.95 -30.27 5.80
N MET A 621 22.51 -29.48 4.87
CA MET A 621 22.92 -28.10 5.16
C MET A 621 21.73 -27.22 5.58
N LEU A 622 20.58 -27.38 4.91
CA LEU A 622 19.36 -26.65 5.28
C LEU A 622 18.82 -27.09 6.64
N TYR A 623 18.78 -28.38 6.91
CA TYR A 623 18.33 -28.96 8.18
C TYR A 623 19.17 -28.44 9.35
N HIS A 624 20.50 -28.46 9.25
CA HIS A 624 21.40 -27.89 10.27
C HIS A 624 21.20 -26.39 10.48
N ARG A 625 20.92 -25.65 9.41
CA ARG A 625 20.60 -24.21 9.51
C ARG A 625 19.31 -23.99 10.28
N LEU A 626 18.27 -24.80 10.03
CA LEU A 626 16.99 -24.73 10.72
C LEU A 626 17.12 -25.08 12.21
N LEU A 627 17.91 -26.11 12.56
CA LEU A 627 18.24 -26.46 13.96
C LEU A 627 18.96 -25.31 14.68
N LYS A 628 19.97 -24.71 14.04
CA LYS A 628 20.73 -23.58 14.60
C LYS A 628 19.84 -22.36 14.88
N LEU A 629 18.83 -22.15 14.06
CA LEU A 629 17.85 -21.07 14.19
C LEU A 629 16.69 -21.40 15.15
N LYS A 630 16.68 -22.60 15.75
CA LYS A 630 15.61 -23.13 16.62
C LYS A 630 14.22 -23.11 15.95
N VAL A 631 14.20 -23.19 14.62
CA VAL A 631 12.94 -23.32 13.86
C VAL A 631 12.43 -24.74 14.06
N ILE A 632 13.29 -25.73 13.91
CA ILE A 632 13.06 -27.13 14.27
C ILE A 632 13.93 -27.47 15.51
N LYS A 633 13.50 -28.45 16.31
CA LYS A 633 14.08 -28.73 17.63
C LYS A 633 15.18 -29.78 17.59
#